data_AF-A0A0H3AW97-F1
#
_entry.id   AF-A0A0H3AW97-F1
#
_cell.length_a   1.000
_cell.length_b   1.000
_cell.length_c   1.000
_cell.angle_alpha   90.00
_cell.angle_beta   90.00
_cell.angle_gamma   90.00
#
_symmetry.space_group_name_H-M   'P 1'
#
loop_
_entity.id
_entity.type
_entity.pdbx_description
1 polymer ?
#
loop_
_entity_poly.entity_id
_entity_poly.type
_entity_poly.pdbx_seq_one_letter_code
_entity_poly.pdbx_strand_id
1 'polypeptide(L)' 'MEHIHANLAVSISEFKKSPTALLDKASGEPVALLNHNKPTAYLMPAELYEQIIEALDDKYLLELATIRLKDKEKAIAVN' A
#
# COMPACT_ATOMS: atom_id res chain seq x y z
N MET A 1 -6.89 15.24 15.23
CA MET A 1 -7.35 14.88 13.87
C MET A 1 -6.53 13.67 13.45
N GLU A 2 -7.16 12.56 13.09
CA GLU A 2 -6.42 11.42 12.52
C GLU A 2 -5.88 11.82 11.13
N HIS A 3 -4.63 11.45 10.84
CA HIS A 3 -4.02 11.73 9.54
C HIS A 3 -4.63 10.81 8.49
N ILE A 4 -5.18 11.40 7.44
CA ILE A 4 -5.68 10.68 6.27
C ILE A 4 -4.56 10.61 5.24
N HIS A 5 -4.18 9.40 4.86
CA HIS A 5 -3.12 9.12 3.87
C HIS A 5 -3.73 8.87 2.47
N ALA A 6 -4.64 9.75 2.06
CA ALA A 6 -5.29 9.74 0.76
C ALA A 6 -5.77 11.15 0.41
N ASN A 7 -5.69 11.51 -0.86
CA ASN A 7 -6.17 12.80 -1.36
C ASN A 7 -7.71 12.85 -1.45
N LEU A 8 -8.35 11.67 -1.53
CA LEU A 8 -9.80 11.52 -1.53
C LEU A 8 -10.26 10.77 -0.28
N ALA A 9 -11.26 11.31 0.41
CA ALA A 9 -11.93 10.66 1.53
C ALA A 9 -13.45 10.70 1.31
N VAL A 10 -14.12 9.56 1.51
CA VAL A 10 -15.57 9.43 1.30
C VAL A 10 -16.20 8.65 2.44
N SER A 11 -17.45 8.98 2.79
CA SER A 11 -18.18 8.18 3.75
C SER A 11 -18.58 6.83 3.16
N ILE A 12 -18.70 5.80 4.00
CA ILE A 12 -19.21 4.47 3.56
C ILE A 12 -20.59 4.60 2.91
N SER A 13 -21.45 5.50 3.40
CA SER A 13 -22.78 5.75 2.84
C SER A 13 -22.73 6.37 1.45
N GLU A 14 -21.76 7.24 1.18
CA GLU A 14 -21.53 7.84 -0.13
C GLU A 14 -20.92 6.82 -1.10
N PHE A 15 -19.94 6.04 -0.63
CA PHE A 15 -19.35 4.94 -1.40
C PHE A 15 -20.40 3.97 -1.91
N LYS A 16 -21.33 3.54 -1.05
CA LYS A 16 -22.42 2.63 -1.42
C LYS A 16 -23.36 3.17 -2.51
N LYS A 17 -23.50 4.50 -2.64
CA LYS A 17 -24.40 5.11 -3.63
C LYS A 17 -23.83 5.06 -5.04
N SER A 18 -22.52 5.25 -5.18
CA SER A 18 -21.87 5.33 -6.49
C SER A 18 -20.40 4.87 -6.43
N PRO A 19 -20.14 3.56 -6.30
CA PRO A 19 -18.79 3.03 -6.18
C PRO A 19 -17.92 3.35 -7.39
N THR A 20 -18.43 3.11 -8.60
CA THR A 20 -17.67 3.29 -9.86
C THR A 20 -17.28 4.74 -10.09
N ALA A 21 -18.20 5.69 -9.94
CA ALA A 21 -17.91 7.11 -10.14
C ALA A 21 -16.84 7.65 -9.16
N LEU A 22 -16.79 7.09 -7.94
CA LEU A 22 -15.76 7.45 -6.96
C LEU A 22 -14.40 6.86 -7.31
N LEU A 23 -14.37 5.63 -7.83
CA LEU A 23 -13.14 5.01 -8.32
C LEU A 23 -12.58 5.75 -9.54
N ASP A 24 -13.44 6.15 -10.48
CA ASP A 24 -13.04 6.96 -11.64
C ASP A 24 -12.47 8.31 -11.19
N LYS A 25 -13.11 8.95 -10.21
CA LYS A 25 -12.63 10.22 -9.63
C LYS A 25 -11.28 10.06 -8.92
N ALA A 26 -11.03 8.92 -8.30
CA ALA A 26 -9.77 8.64 -7.63
C ALA A 26 -8.58 8.52 -8.60
N SER A 27 -8.83 8.28 -9.90
CA SER A 27 -7.81 8.32 -10.95
C SER A 27 -6.56 7.47 -10.65
N GLY A 28 -6.77 6.30 -10.04
CA GLY A 28 -5.66 5.40 -9.67
C GLY A 28 -5.06 5.64 -8.28
N GLU A 29 -5.51 6.65 -7.53
CA GLU A 29 -5.05 6.92 -6.17
C GLU A 29 -5.89 6.18 -5.10
N PRO A 30 -5.34 5.95 -3.89
CA PRO A 30 -6.10 5.45 -2.77
C PRO A 30 -7.24 6.39 -2.35
N VAL A 31 -8.35 5.80 -1.88
CA VAL A 31 -9.49 6.51 -1.31
C VAL A 31 -9.69 6.10 0.15
N ALA A 32 -9.68 7.05 1.07
CA ALA A 32 -10.02 6.79 2.46
C ALA A 32 -11.54 6.59 2.62
N LEU A 33 -11.94 5.47 3.20
CA LEU A 33 -13.32 5.19 3.58
C LEU A 33 -13.55 5.60 5.04
N LEU A 34 -14.53 6.47 5.24
CA LEU A 34 -14.87 7.04 6.54
C LEU A 34 -16.12 6.38 7.13
N ASN A 35 -16.04 5.97 8.40
CA ASN A 35 -17.19 5.63 9.23
C ASN A 35 -17.32 6.66 10.36
N HIS A 36 -18.48 7.32 10.47
CA HIS A 36 -18.69 8.40 11.45
C HIS A 36 -17.54 9.44 11.47
N ASN A 37 -17.11 9.88 10.29
CA ASN A 37 -15.99 10.83 10.07
C ASN A 37 -14.61 10.35 10.54
N LYS A 38 -14.45 9.05 10.80
CA LYS A 38 -13.15 8.43 11.11
C LYS A 38 -12.72 7.52 9.96
N PRO A 39 -11.47 7.60 9.46
CA PRO A 39 -10.96 6.66 8.48
C PRO A 39 -10.94 5.23 9.04
N THR A 40 -11.63 4.31 8.37
CA THR A 40 -11.71 2.89 8.77
C THR A 40 -11.03 1.94 7.80
N ALA A 41 -10.87 2.37 6.54
CA ALA A 41 -10.21 1.57 5.51
C ALA A 41 -9.70 2.48 4.39
N TYR A 42 -8.83 1.92 3.55
CA TYR A 42 -8.45 2.51 2.27
C TYR A 42 -8.89 1.58 1.15
N LEU A 43 -9.51 2.14 0.12
CA LEU A 43 -9.77 1.47 -1.14
C LEU A 43 -8.64 1.82 -2.10
N MET A 44 -7.98 0.81 -2.66
CA MET A 44 -6.87 0.99 -3.59
C MET A 44 -7.17 0.24 -4.89
N PRO A 45 -6.76 0.75 -6.05
CA PRO A 45 -6.75 -0.04 -7.28
C PRO A 45 -5.88 -1.28 -7.12
N ALA A 46 -6.26 -2.38 -7.79
CA ALA A 46 -5.52 -3.64 -7.73
C ALA A 46 -4.06 -3.47 -8.15
N GLU A 47 -3.81 -2.78 -9.27
CA GLU A 47 -2.47 -2.51 -9.78
C GLU A 47 -1.59 -1.75 -8.76
N LEU A 48 -2.14 -0.73 -8.10
CA LEU A 48 -1.41 0.00 -7.06
C LEU A 48 -1.09 -0.90 -5.85
N TYR A 49 -2.05 -1.73 -5.44
CA TYR A 49 -1.81 -2.68 -4.35
C TYR A 49 -0.72 -3.69 -4.71
N GLU A 50 -0.72 -4.24 -5.91
CA GLU A 50 0.31 -5.14 -6.42
C GLU A 50 1.70 -4.49 -6.41
N GLN A 51 1.81 -3.25 -6.90
CA GLN A 51 3.06 -2.48 -6.88
C GLN A 51 3.59 -2.26 -5.46
N ILE A 52 2.70 -2.00 -4.48
CA ILE A 52 3.09 -1.85 -3.08
C ILE A 52 3.64 -3.16 -2.53
N ILE A 53 2.99 -4.29 -2.82
CA ILE A 53 3.44 -5.61 -2.35
C ILE A 53 4.80 -5.96 -2.97
N GLU A 54 4.96 -5.76 -4.27
CA GLU A 54 6.24 -6.01 -4.96
C GLU A 54 7.39 -5.18 -4.37
N ALA A 55 7.14 -3.88 -4.13
CA ALA A 55 8.15 -3.01 -3.52
C ALA A 55 8.51 -3.40 -2.08
N LEU A 56 7.56 -3.94 -1.31
CA LEU A 56 7.81 -4.45 0.04
C LEU A 56 8.65 -5.72 0.03
N ASP A 57 8.38 -6.63 -0.91
CA ASP A 57 9.14 -7.86 -1.08
C ASP A 57 10.59 -7.56 -1.50
N ASP A 58 10.80 -6.66 -2.46
CA ASP A 58 12.12 -6.19 -2.86
C ASP A 58 12.89 -5.56 -1.70
N LYS A 59 12.21 -4.76 -0.88
CA LYS A 59 12.80 -4.17 0.33
C LYS A 59 13.24 -5.25 1.31
N TYR A 60 12.40 -6.26 1.56
CA TYR A 60 12.75 -7.35 2.47
C TYR A 60 13.95 -8.14 1.96
N LEU A 61 14.01 -8.42 0.65
CA LEU A 61 15.15 -9.08 0.01
C LEU A 61 16.44 -8.25 0.13
N LEU A 62 16.35 -6.94 -0.07
CA LEU A 62 17.48 -6.03 0.08
C LEU A 62 18.00 -6.01 1.52
N GLU A 63 17.11 -5.95 2.51
CA GLU A 63 17.47 -5.99 3.93
C GLU A 63 18.16 -7.31 4.28
N LEU A 64 17.62 -8.45 3.83
CA LEU A 64 18.22 -9.76 4.03
C LEU A 64 19.60 -9.89 3.37
N ALA A 65 19.73 -9.42 2.12
CA ALA A 65 21.00 -9.40 1.41
C ALA A 65 22.03 -8.54 2.16
N THR A 66 21.63 -7.36 2.65
CA THR A 66 22.48 -6.46 3.42
C THR A 66 22.96 -7.10 4.72
N ILE A 67 22.09 -7.84 5.42
CA ILE A 67 22.47 -8.59 6.62
C ILE A 67 23.51 -9.66 6.26
N ARG A 68 23.24 -10.47 5.24
CA ARG A 68 24.13 -11.59 4.84
C ARG A 68 25.47 -11.13 4.29
N LEU A 69 25.55 -9.96 3.67
CA LEU A 69 26.82 -9.37 3.22
C LEU A 69 27.79 -9.13 4.38
N LYS A 70 27.30 -8.97 5.62
CA LYS A 70 28.14 -8.85 6.82
C LYS A 70 28.78 -10.18 7.24
N ASP A 71 28.20 -11.31 6.83
CA ASP A 71 28.72 -12.65 7.11
C ASP A 71 29.71 -13.14 6.02
N LYS A 72 30.23 -12.25 5.18
CA LYS A 72 31.13 -12.59 4.07
C LYS A 72 32.35 -13.42 4.50
N GLU A 73 32.85 -13.21 5.72
CA GLU A 73 33.98 -13.99 6.27
C GLU A 73 33.63 -15.47 6.51
N LYS A 74 32.35 -15.81 6.63
CA LYS A 74 31.84 -17.18 6.78
C LYS A 74 31.38 -17.79 5.45
N ALA A 75 31.50 -17.05 4.34
CA ALA A 75 31.04 -17.52 3.04
C ALA A 75 31.94 -18.64 2.52
N ILE A 76 31.33 -19.65 1.91
CA ILE A 76 32.03 -20.71 1.18
C ILE A 76 31.98 -20.40 -0.31
N ALA A 77 33.11 -20.58 -1.00
CA ALA A 77 33.16 -20.46 -2.45
C ALA A 77 32.41 -21.63 -3.10
N VAL A 78 31.58 -21.34 -4.09
CA VAL A 78 30.84 -22.33 -4.87
C VAL A 78 31.29 -22.18 -6.33
N ASN A 79 31.59 -23.31 -7.00
CA ASN A 79 32.09 -23.38 -8.38
C ASN A 79 30.96 -23.42 -9.40
#